data_AF-A0A6P0K810-F1
#
_entry.id   AF-A0A6P0K810-F1
#
_cell.length_a   1.000
_cell.length_b   1.000
_cell.length_c   1.000
_cell.angle_alpha   90.00
_cell.angle_beta   90.00
_cell.angle_gamma   90.00
#
_symmetry.space_group_name_H-M   'P 1'
#
loop_
_entity.id
_entity.type
_entity.pdbx_description
1 polymer ?
#
loop_
_entity_poly.entity_id
_entity_poly.type
_entity_poly.pdbx_seq_one_letter_code
_entity_poly.pdbx_strand_id
1 'polypeptide(L)'
;MPWQATRWFSIQNDIYSFAHPLLADEFQGVLGRQAKSAQNQLIDYCVRWQEHHSTYALRYYAEHLGRVKRWEELYKLAHDVEFASTQQQQLPDEPDLSLKTVQIALRGAAETDNAGGMAEFLLLHAERLMQI
;
A
#
# COMPACT_ATOMS: atom_id res chain seq x y z
N MET A 1 3.90 -19.59 28.44
CA MET A 1 4.77 -19.07 27.37
C MET A 1 4.03 -18.50 26.15
N PRO A 2 2.80 -18.92 25.76
CA PRO A 2 2.10 -18.31 24.62
C PRO A 2 1.60 -16.86 24.87
N TRP A 3 1.26 -16.53 26.12
CA TRP A 3 0.64 -15.24 26.49
C TRP A 3 1.57 -14.02 26.39
N GLN A 4 2.89 -14.21 26.37
CA GLN A 4 3.83 -13.09 26.20
C GLN A 4 3.90 -12.62 24.73
N ALA A 5 3.74 -13.54 23.76
CA ALA A 5 3.75 -13.19 22.34
C ALA A 5 2.46 -12.46 21.92
N THR A 6 1.30 -12.87 22.44
CA THR A 6 -0.01 -12.24 22.13
C THR A 6 -0.17 -10.83 22.70
N ARG A 7 0.71 -10.40 23.61
CA ARG A 7 0.74 -9.01 24.11
C ARG A 7 1.23 -8.03 23.03
N TRP A 8 2.18 -8.47 22.21
CA TRP A 8 2.84 -7.62 21.22
C TRP A 8 2.33 -7.85 19.81
N PHE A 9 1.81 -9.05 19.55
CA PHE A 9 1.35 -9.48 18.23
C PHE A 9 -0.11 -9.93 18.24
N SER A 10 -0.85 -9.51 17.22
CA SER A 10 -2.11 -10.13 16.82
C SER A 10 -1.79 -11.24 15.82
N ILE A 11 -2.30 -12.45 16.09
CA ILE A 11 -2.05 -13.65 15.28
C ILE A 11 -3.40 -14.14 14.75
N GLN A 12 -3.56 -14.14 13.43
CA GLN A 12 -4.77 -14.64 12.76
C GLN A 12 -4.35 -15.45 11.53
N ASN A 13 -4.80 -16.71 11.42
CA ASN A 13 -4.50 -17.59 10.28
C ASN A 13 -3.01 -17.62 9.91
N ASP A 14 -2.13 -17.79 10.90
CA ASP A 14 -0.66 -17.76 10.74
C ASP A 14 -0.07 -16.42 10.24
N ILE A 15 -0.88 -15.37 10.18
CA ILE A 15 -0.44 -13.99 9.89
C ILE A 15 -0.16 -13.29 11.21
N TYR A 16 1.02 -12.68 11.30
CA TYR A 16 1.48 -11.92 12.44
C TYR A 16 1.42 -10.43 12.11
N SER A 17 0.81 -9.66 13.00
CA SER A 17 0.81 -8.20 12.96
C SER A 17 1.07 -7.66 14.35
N PHE A 18 1.54 -6.41 14.47
CA PHE A 18 1.64 -5.78 15.78
C PHE A 18 0.23 -5.58 16.36
N ALA A 19 0.08 -5.84 17.65
CA ALA A 19 -1.20 -5.68 18.35
C ALA A 19 -1.65 -4.20 18.42
N HIS A 20 -0.73 -3.25 18.23
CA HIS A 20 -1.04 -1.82 18.21
C HIS A 20 -0.06 -1.06 17.30
N PRO A 21 -0.50 -0.03 16.54
CA PRO A 21 0.36 0.76 15.65
C PRO A 21 1.58 1.36 16.35
N LEU A 22 1.42 1.91 17.56
CA LEU A 22 2.54 2.44 18.34
C LEU A 22 3.64 1.40 18.58
N LEU A 23 3.31 0.12 18.74
CA LEU A 23 4.34 -0.92 18.86
C LEU A 23 5.15 -1.07 17.58
N ALA A 24 4.50 -0.97 16.42
CA ALA A 24 5.20 -1.00 15.14
C ALA A 24 6.17 0.18 15.02
N ASP A 25 5.75 1.37 15.45
CA ASP A 25 6.57 2.58 15.41
C ASP A 25 7.77 2.50 16.36
N GLU A 26 7.57 2.02 17.60
CA GLU A 26 8.65 1.80 18.56
C GLU A 26 9.66 0.76 18.03
N PHE A 27 9.18 -0.37 17.51
CA PHE A 27 10.05 -1.39 16.92
C PHE A 27 10.79 -0.86 15.69
N GLN A 28 10.13 -0.07 14.84
CA GLN A 28 10.76 0.57 13.70
C GLN A 28 11.90 1.52 14.16
N GLY A 29 11.68 2.29 15.23
CA GLY A 29 12.68 3.16 15.82
C GLY A 29 13.90 2.39 16.34
N VAL A 30 13.67 1.30 17.08
CA VAL A 30 14.74 0.47 17.66
C VAL A 30 15.53 -0.29 16.58
N LEU A 31 14.84 -0.89 15.61
CA LEU A 31 15.47 -1.70 14.56
C LEU A 31 16.14 -0.85 13.48
N GLY A 32 15.71 0.40 13.30
CA GLY A 32 16.31 1.40 12.43
C GLY A 32 16.56 0.87 11.01
N ARG A 33 17.84 0.64 10.67
CA ARG A 33 18.25 0.17 9.34
C ARG A 33 17.65 -1.18 8.95
N GLN A 34 17.46 -2.08 9.92
CA GLN A 34 16.88 -3.40 9.65
C GLN A 34 15.41 -3.27 9.23
N ALA A 35 14.63 -2.43 9.93
CA ALA A 35 13.25 -2.15 9.57
C ALA A 35 13.15 -1.50 8.17
N LYS A 36 14.02 -0.53 7.87
CA LYS A 36 14.08 0.09 6.53
C LYS A 36 14.44 -0.92 5.43
N SER A 37 15.39 -1.82 5.70
CA SER A 37 15.78 -2.88 4.76
C SER A 37 14.62 -3.84 4.50
N ALA A 38 13.92 -4.29 5.55
CA ALA A 38 12.77 -5.16 5.43
C ALA A 38 11.62 -4.49 4.65
N GLN A 39 11.38 -3.20 4.90
CA GLN A 39 10.36 -2.43 4.16
C GLN A 39 10.69 -2.32 2.67
N ASN A 40 11.96 -2.08 2.32
CA ASN A 40 12.38 -2.07 0.92
C ASN A 40 12.22 -3.46 0.27
N GLN A 41 12.61 -4.53 0.96
CA GLN A 41 12.42 -5.90 0.46
C GLN A 41 10.94 -6.23 0.23
N LEU A 42 10.04 -5.71 1.07
CA LEU A 42 8.60 -5.86 0.89
C LEU A 42 8.10 -5.12 -0.35
N ILE A 43 8.60 -3.90 -0.60
CA ILE A 43 8.31 -3.14 -1.81
C ILE A 43 8.85 -3.88 -3.05
N ASP A 44 10.08 -4.41 -2.99
CA ASP A 44 10.70 -5.19 -4.07
C ASP A 44 9.97 -6.53 -4.34
N TYR A 45 9.29 -7.07 -3.33
CA TYR A 45 8.33 -8.14 -3.53
C TYR A 45 7.10 -7.60 -4.27
N CYS A 46 6.46 -6.55 -3.75
CA CYS A 46 5.21 -6.01 -4.32
C CYS A 46 5.34 -5.50 -5.77
N VAL A 47 6.48 -4.97 -6.18
CA VAL A 47 6.68 -4.49 -7.57
C VAL A 47 6.55 -5.63 -8.60
N ARG A 48 6.82 -6.87 -8.19
CA ARG A 48 6.69 -8.07 -9.03
C ARG A 48 5.29 -8.67 -9.02
N TRP A 49 4.27 -7.87 -8.70
CA TRP A 49 2.87 -8.29 -8.63
C TRP A 49 2.40 -9.01 -9.90
N GLN A 50 2.89 -8.62 -11.09
CA GLN A 50 2.59 -9.28 -12.37
C GLN A 50 3.13 -10.72 -12.45
N GLU A 51 4.27 -11.00 -11.81
CA GLU A 51 4.88 -12.33 -11.88
C GLU A 51 4.13 -13.32 -11.00
N HIS A 52 3.84 -12.93 -9.76
CA HIS A 52 3.32 -13.83 -8.74
C HIS A 52 1.84 -13.63 -8.43
N HIS A 53 1.17 -12.66 -9.05
CA HIS A 53 -0.26 -12.36 -8.89
C HIS A 53 -0.70 -12.35 -7.41
N SER A 54 0.11 -11.73 -6.56
CA SER A 54 -0.11 -11.79 -5.12
C SER A 54 -1.22 -10.84 -4.72
N THR A 55 -2.28 -11.38 -4.13
CA THR A 55 -3.37 -10.59 -3.56
C THR A 55 -2.86 -9.61 -2.50
N TYR A 56 -1.78 -9.94 -1.80
CA TYR A 56 -1.13 -9.01 -0.87
C TYR A 56 -0.53 -7.80 -1.61
N ALA A 57 0.21 -8.04 -2.70
CA ALA A 57 0.79 -6.94 -3.47
C ALA A 57 -0.30 -6.06 -4.09
N LEU A 58 -1.35 -6.67 -4.65
CA LEU A 58 -2.49 -5.94 -5.19
C LEU A 58 -3.20 -5.07 -4.14
N ARG A 59 -3.28 -5.51 -2.87
CA ARG A 59 -3.91 -4.72 -1.80
C ARG A 59 -3.03 -3.61 -1.23
N TYR A 60 -1.74 -3.87 -1.04
CA TYR A 60 -0.89 -3.05 -0.16
C TYR A 60 0.26 -2.35 -0.86
N TYR A 61 0.54 -2.62 -2.13
CA TYR A 61 1.69 -2.02 -2.81
C TYR A 61 1.66 -0.49 -2.80
N ALA A 62 0.52 0.11 -3.17
CA ALA A 62 0.32 1.56 -3.13
C ALA A 62 0.52 2.16 -1.73
N GLU A 63 0.04 1.46 -0.69
CA GLU A 63 0.18 1.90 0.70
C GLU A 63 1.64 1.87 1.17
N HIS A 64 2.39 0.82 0.79
CA HIS A 64 3.82 0.73 1.09
C HIS A 64 4.61 1.85 0.43
N LEU A 65 4.36 2.13 -0.85
CA LEU A 65 4.99 3.23 -1.58
C LEU A 65 4.69 4.58 -0.90
N GLY A 66 3.43 4.82 -0.54
CA GLY A 66 3.02 6.03 0.16
C GLY A 66 3.69 6.19 1.53
N ARG A 67 3.79 5.12 2.32
CA ARG A 67 4.41 5.14 3.65
C ARG A 67 5.89 5.54 3.61
N VAL A 68 6.62 5.14 2.56
CA VAL A 68 8.04 5.52 2.37
C VAL A 68 8.22 6.74 1.48
N LYS A 69 7.13 7.42 1.09
CA LYS A 69 7.15 8.62 0.25
C LYS A 69 7.82 8.41 -1.12
N ARG A 70 7.71 7.22 -1.70
CA ARG A 70 8.15 6.92 -3.07
C ARG A 70 7.09 7.40 -4.07
N TRP A 71 6.89 8.72 -4.12
CA TRP A 71 5.78 9.33 -4.84
C TRP A 71 5.80 9.06 -6.34
N GLU A 72 6.96 9.13 -6.98
CA GLU A 72 7.08 8.86 -8.42
C GLU A 72 6.64 7.43 -8.79
N GLU A 73 7.05 6.45 -8.00
CA GLU A 73 6.63 5.04 -8.18
C GLU A 73 5.12 4.89 -7.93
N LEU A 74 4.60 5.55 -6.89
CA LEU A 74 3.17 5.53 -6.58
C LEU A 74 2.33 6.16 -7.68
N TYR A 75 2.78 7.27 -8.26
CA TYR A 75 2.08 7.96 -9.34
C TYR A 75 2.04 7.10 -10.59
N LYS A 76 3.16 6.47 -10.96
CA LYS A 76 3.19 5.49 -12.06
C LYS A 76 2.21 4.34 -11.81
N LEU A 77 2.18 3.79 -10.60
CA LEU A 77 1.22 2.74 -10.22
C LEU A 77 -0.23 3.24 -10.28
N ALA A 78 -0.49 4.49 -9.89
CA ALA A 78 -1.81 5.08 -9.98
C ALA A 78 -2.28 5.22 -11.43
N HIS A 79 -1.40 5.44 -12.40
CA HIS A 79 -1.74 5.42 -13.83
C HIS A 79 -1.79 4.03 -14.46
N ASP A 80 -1.32 3.00 -13.76
CA ASP A 80 -1.26 1.64 -14.29
C ASP A 80 -2.67 1.04 -14.39
N VAL A 81 -3.18 1.00 -15.63
CA VAL A 81 -4.49 0.44 -15.97
C VAL A 81 -4.51 -1.07 -15.79
N GLU A 82 -3.39 -1.75 -16.02
CA GLU A 82 -3.29 -3.20 -15.86
C GLU A 82 -3.35 -3.57 -14.38
N PHE A 83 -2.66 -2.81 -13.53
CA PHE A 83 -2.75 -2.97 -12.08
C PHE A 83 -4.18 -2.79 -11.58
N ALA A 84 -4.85 -1.69 -11.97
CA ALA A 84 -6.23 -1.42 -11.57
C ALA A 84 -7.22 -2.50 -12.06
N SER A 85 -7.09 -2.93 -13.31
CA SER A 85 -7.92 -4.00 -13.88
C SER A 85 -7.67 -5.32 -13.15
N THR A 86 -6.42 -5.63 -12.82
CA THR A 86 -6.05 -6.84 -12.08
C THR A 86 -6.62 -6.82 -10.66
N GLN A 87 -6.59 -5.65 -9.98
CA GLN A 87 -7.26 -5.49 -8.68
C GLN A 87 -8.75 -5.81 -8.78
N GLN A 88 -9.46 -5.26 -9.76
CA GLN A 88 -10.91 -5.50 -9.93
C GLN A 88 -11.21 -6.97 -10.27
N GLN A 89 -10.40 -7.61 -11.12
CA GLN A 89 -10.63 -9.00 -11.55
C GLN A 89 -10.32 -10.02 -10.46
N GLN A 90 -9.23 -9.82 -9.70
CA GLN A 90 -8.78 -10.80 -8.70
C GLN A 90 -9.36 -10.57 -7.31
N LEU A 91 -9.83 -9.35 -7.02
CA LEU A 91 -10.39 -8.97 -5.73
C LEU A 91 -11.78 -8.34 -5.92
N PRO A 92 -12.75 -9.07 -6.49
CA PRO A 92 -14.08 -8.51 -6.81
C PRO A 92 -14.87 -8.09 -5.57
N ASP A 93 -14.56 -8.66 -4.39
CA ASP A 93 -15.18 -8.28 -3.12
C ASP A 93 -14.61 -6.97 -2.54
N GLU A 94 -13.56 -6.41 -3.16
CA GLU A 94 -12.91 -5.15 -2.75
C GLU A 94 -12.80 -4.17 -3.93
N PRO A 95 -13.93 -3.76 -4.55
CA PRO A 95 -13.94 -2.95 -5.78
C PRO A 95 -13.23 -1.58 -5.63
N ASP A 96 -13.24 -1.03 -4.42
CA ASP A 96 -12.65 0.27 -4.09
C ASP A 96 -11.12 0.26 -4.06
N LEU A 97 -10.43 -0.89 -4.17
CA LEU A 97 -8.97 -0.94 -4.12
C LEU A 97 -8.31 -0.10 -5.22
N SER A 98 -8.90 -0.12 -6.42
CA SER A 98 -8.43 0.68 -7.56
C SER A 98 -8.57 2.19 -7.29
N LEU A 99 -9.61 2.61 -6.56
CA LEU A 99 -9.79 3.98 -6.10
C LEU A 99 -8.82 4.33 -4.99
N LYS A 100 -8.59 3.42 -4.03
CA LYS A 100 -7.67 3.62 -2.91
C LYS A 100 -6.25 3.93 -3.42
N THR A 101 -5.79 3.24 -4.46
CA THR A 101 -4.50 3.53 -5.11
C THR A 101 -4.39 5.00 -5.53
N VAL A 102 -5.41 5.53 -6.21
CA VAL A 102 -5.43 6.94 -6.65
C VAL A 102 -5.57 7.91 -5.48
N GLN A 103 -6.34 7.57 -4.45
CA GLN A 103 -6.47 8.39 -3.25
C GLN A 103 -5.13 8.56 -2.52
N ILE A 104 -4.31 7.51 -2.45
CA ILE A 104 -2.98 7.59 -1.84
C ILE A 104 -2.08 8.51 -2.69
N ALA A 105 -2.16 8.41 -4.02
CA ALA A 105 -1.43 9.30 -4.94
C ALA A 105 -1.85 10.77 -4.79
N LEU A 106 -3.16 11.04 -4.73
CA LEU A 106 -3.73 12.37 -4.47
C LEU A 106 -3.22 12.95 -3.15
N ARG A 107 -3.20 12.15 -2.07
CA ARG A 107 -2.64 12.58 -0.79
C ARG A 107 -1.14 12.89 -0.90
N GLY A 108 -0.37 12.06 -1.61
CA GLY A 108 1.05 12.33 -1.85
C GLY A 108 1.27 13.63 -2.64
N ALA A 109 0.41 13.93 -3.61
CA ALA A 109 0.46 15.19 -4.36
C ALA A 109 0.15 16.39 -3.46
N ALA A 110 -0.84 16.27 -2.57
CA ALA A 110 -1.15 17.30 -1.59
C ALA A 110 -0.02 17.50 -0.57
N GLU A 111 0.61 16.41 -0.09
CA GLU A 111 1.75 16.48 0.83
C GLU A 111 2.98 17.17 0.22
N THR A 112 3.11 17.16 -1.11
CA THR A 112 4.22 17.77 -1.85
C THR A 112 3.86 19.12 -2.48
N ASP A 113 2.66 19.64 -2.19
CA ASP A 113 2.11 20.88 -2.80
C ASP A 113 2.13 20.86 -4.34
N ASN A 114 1.94 19.67 -4.92
CA ASN A 114 1.87 19.47 -6.36
C ASN A 114 0.44 19.66 -6.85
N ALA A 115 0.04 20.92 -7.09
CA ALA A 115 -1.30 21.27 -7.57
C ALA A 115 -1.69 20.55 -8.88
N GLY A 116 -0.72 20.35 -9.80
CA GLY A 116 -0.94 19.63 -11.05
C GLY A 116 -1.30 18.16 -10.80
N GLY A 117 -0.50 17.47 -9.98
CA GLY A 117 -0.77 16.09 -9.57
C GLY A 117 -2.08 15.96 -8.80
N MET A 118 -2.44 16.94 -7.96
CA MET A 118 -3.73 16.91 -7.26
C MET A 118 -4.91 16.95 -8.23
N ALA A 119 -4.89 17.86 -9.22
CA ALA A 119 -5.94 17.96 -10.23
C ALA A 119 -6.02 16.68 -11.07
N GLU A 120 -4.87 16.17 -11.50
CA GLU A 120 -4.76 14.92 -12.27
C GLU A 120 -5.34 13.72 -11.51
N PHE A 121 -4.91 13.48 -10.26
CA PHE A 121 -5.41 12.34 -9.49
C PHE A 121 -6.87 12.49 -9.07
N LEU A 122 -7.38 13.72 -8.91
CA LEU A 122 -8.81 13.92 -8.68
C LEU A 122 -9.64 13.52 -9.91
N LEU A 123 -9.20 13.90 -11.11
CA LEU A 123 -9.86 13.50 -12.36
C LEU A 123 -9.77 11.99 -12.56
N LEU A 124 -8.58 11.40 -12.37
CA LEU A 124 -8.39 9.96 -12.48
C LEU A 124 -9.25 9.16 -11.48
N HIS A 125 -9.43 9.69 -10.26
CA HIS A 125 -10.31 9.09 -9.26
C HIS A 125 -11.77 9.10 -9.72
N ALA A 126 -12.24 10.22 -10.27
CA ALA A 126 -13.59 10.32 -10.82
C ALA A 126 -13.81 9.40 -12.03
N GLU A 127 -12.81 9.28 -12.93
CA GLU A 127 -12.86 8.37 -14.08
C GLU A 127 -13.00 6.90 -13.64
N ARG A 128 -12.20 6.46 -12.66
CA ARG A 128 -12.29 5.11 -12.11
C ARG A 128 -13.60 4.83 -11.41
N LEU A 129 -14.15 5.83 -10.72
CA LEU A 129 -15.44 5.69 -10.04
C LEU A 129 -16.58 5.42 -11.03
N MET A 130 -16.49 5.90 -12.26
CA MET A 130 -17.47 5.61 -13.32
C MET A 130 -17.34 4.20 -13.92
N GLN A 131 -16.27 3.46 -13.60
CA GLN A 131 -15.97 2.13 -14.13
C GLN A 131 -16.23 0.99 -13.13
N ILE A 132 -16.61 1.32 -11.90
CA ILE A 132 -16.96 0.39 -10.82
C ILE A 132 -18.49 0.27 -10.76
#